data_AF-X1I1E6-F1
#
_entry.id   AF-X1I1E6-F1
#
_cell.length_a   1.000
_cell.length_b   1.000
_cell.length_c   1.000
_cell.angle_alpha   90.00
_cell.angle_beta   90.00
_cell.angle_gamma   90.00
#
_symmetry.space_group_name_H-M   'P 1'
#
loop_
_entity.id
_entity.type
_entity.pdbx_description
1 polymer ?
#
loop_
_entity_poly.entity_id
_entity_poly.type
_entity_poly.pdbx_seq_one_letter_code
_entity_poly.pdbx_strand_id
1 'polypeptide(L)' 'NAIEQWSKILEIEPDFPNKYIVLNNLGIVYKKKEMPDKALGYFLQALQLAPEGDLLLEDIERELLNIYRNNFDND' A
#
# COMPACT_ATOMS: atom_id res chain seq x y z
N ASN A 1 -11.02 -0.80 13.63
CA ASN A 1 -10.33 0.31 12.89
C ASN A 1 -10.07 -0.13 11.44
N ALA A 2 -9.86 0.76 10.46
CA ALA A 2 -9.64 0.37 9.05
C ALA A 2 -8.46 -0.62 8.87
N ILE A 3 -7.35 -0.42 9.60
CA ILE A 3 -6.20 -1.34 9.61
C ILE A 3 -6.63 -2.75 9.99
N GLU A 4 -7.42 -2.89 11.05
CA GLU A 4 -7.88 -4.18 11.58
C GLU A 4 -8.78 -4.90 10.56
N GLN A 5 -9.66 -4.17 9.88
CA GLN A 5 -10.54 -4.76 8.86
C GLN A 5 -9.73 -5.29 7.67
N TRP A 6 -8.76 -4.52 7.18
CA TRP A 6 -7.89 -4.96 6.08
C TRP A 6 -6.94 -6.08 6.49
N SER A 7 -6.38 -6.03 7.69
CA SER A 7 -5.47 -7.07 8.21
C SER A 7 -6.21 -8.39 8.39
N LYS A 8 -7.46 -8.36 8.85
CA LYS A 8 -8.29 -9.55 9.01
C LYS A 8 -8.54 -10.29 7.69
N ILE A 9 -8.61 -9.58 6.56
CA ILE A 9 -8.72 -10.21 5.25
C ILE A 9 -7.47 -11.07 4.97
N LEU A 10 -6.29 -10.53 5.26
CA LEU A 10 -5.01 -11.25 5.10
C LEU A 10 -4.86 -12.42 6.08
N GLU A 11 -5.52 -12.39 7.23
CA GLU A 11 -5.55 -13.50 8.19
C GLU A 11 -6.49 -14.64 7.74
N ILE A 12 -7.65 -14.29 7.19
CA ILE A 12 -8.65 -15.28 6.72
C ILE A 12 -8.15 -15.98 5.46
N GLU A 13 -7.64 -15.20 4.51
CA GLU A 13 -7.14 -15.69 3.23
C GLU A 13 -5.83 -14.97 2.91
N PRO A 14 -4.68 -15.56 3.22
CA PRO A 14 -3.38 -14.91 3.01
C PRO A 14 -2.92 -14.94 1.55
N ASP A 15 -3.55 -15.77 0.70
CA ASP A 15 -3.15 -16.00 -0.69
C ASP A 15 -4.38 -16.02 -1.60
N PHE A 16 -4.73 -14.86 -2.13
CA PHE A 16 -5.83 -14.68 -3.07
C PHE A 16 -5.41 -13.73 -4.20
N PRO A 17 -5.97 -13.89 -5.42
CA PRO A 17 -5.52 -13.16 -6.61
C PRO A 17 -5.47 -11.63 -6.46
N ASN A 18 -6.33 -11.06 -5.61
CA ASN A 18 -6.49 -9.62 -5.45
C ASN A 18 -5.87 -9.04 -4.17
N LYS A 19 -4.92 -9.78 -3.56
CA LYS A 19 -4.25 -9.37 -2.32
C LYS A 19 -3.58 -7.99 -2.39
N TYR A 20 -3.07 -7.63 -3.57
CA TYR A 20 -2.44 -6.33 -3.83
C TYR A 20 -3.39 -5.14 -3.56
N ILE A 21 -4.71 -5.31 -3.75
CA ILE A 21 -5.72 -4.28 -3.44
C ILE A 21 -5.77 -4.00 -1.93
N VAL A 22 -5.75 -5.06 -1.12
CA VAL A 22 -5.76 -4.95 0.35
C VAL A 22 -4.48 -4.31 0.86
N LEU A 23 -3.33 -4.70 0.31
CA LEU A 23 -2.04 -4.11 0.63
C LEU A 23 -2.00 -2.61 0.28
N ASN A 24 -2.50 -2.23 -0.90
CA ASN A 24 -2.65 -0.81 -1.27
C ASN A 24 -3.51 -0.03 -0.27
N ASN A 25 -4.66 -0.58 0.14
CA ASN A 25 -5.53 0.06 1.12
C ASN A 25 -4.86 0.20 2.49
N LEU A 26 -4.09 -0.80 2.93
CA LEU A 26 -3.27 -0.67 4.14
C LEU A 26 -2.23 0.45 3.98
N GLY A 27 -1.57 0.54 2.83
CA GLY A 27 -0.65 1.63 2.49
C GLY A 27 -1.30 3.01 2.66
N ILE A 28 -2.47 3.21 2.06
CA ILE A 28 -3.25 4.46 2.16
C ILE A 28 -3.61 4.77 3.62
N VAL A 29 -4.05 3.77 4.39
CA VAL A 29 -4.44 3.97 5.79
C VAL A 29 -3.24 4.34 6.67
N TYR A 30 -2.08 3.71 6.47
CA TYR A 30 -0.86 4.08 7.20
C TYR A 30 -0.33 5.45 6.79
N LYS A 31 -0.42 5.82 5.49
CA LYS A 31 -0.07 7.15 5.00
C LYS A 31 -0.93 8.22 5.68
N LYS A 32 -2.25 8.02 5.74
CA LYS A 32 -3.20 8.91 6.45
C LYS A 32 -2.97 9.01 7.96
N LYS A 33 -2.23 8.06 8.53
CA LYS A 33 -1.82 8.06 9.94
C LYS A 33 -0.45 8.67 10.17
N GLU A 34 0.14 9.32 9.16
CA GLU A 34 1.49 9.91 9.23
C GLU A 34 2.55 8.85 9.58
N MET A 35 2.34 7.61 9.13
CA MET A 35 3.28 6.51 9.27
C MET A 35 3.84 6.11 7.89
N PRO A 36 4.63 6.97 7.23
CA PRO A 36 5.08 6.77 5.86
C PRO A 36 5.92 5.50 5.68
N ASP A 37 6.74 5.12 6.67
CA ASP A 37 7.56 3.90 6.59
C ASP A 37 6.71 2.63 6.47
N LYS A 38 5.61 2.56 7.22
CA LYS A 38 4.66 1.43 7.13
C LYS A 38 3.91 1.49 5.81
N ALA A 39 3.49 2.67 5.39
CA ALA A 39 2.80 2.85 4.11
C ALA A 39 3.65 2.36 2.94
N LEU A 40 4.93 2.74 2.93
CA LEU A 40 5.93 2.31 1.94
C LEU A 40 6.02 0.78 1.87
N GLY A 41 6.15 0.11 3.01
CA GLY A 41 6.22 -1.35 3.06
C GLY A 41 5.01 -2.05 2.44
N TYR A 42 3.81 -1.50 2.62
CA TYR A 42 2.59 -2.07 2.03
C TYR A 42 2.44 -1.74 0.54
N PHE A 43 2.78 -0.52 0.12
CA PHE A 43 2.75 -0.15 -1.31
C PHE A 43 3.76 -0.98 -2.12
N LEU A 44 4.96 -1.23 -1.58
CA LEU A 44 5.95 -2.08 -2.26
C LEU A 44 5.47 -3.53 -2.42
N GLN A 45 4.82 -4.10 -1.40
CA GLN A 45 4.22 -5.43 -1.51
C GLN A 45 3.06 -5.45 -2.52
N ALA A 46 2.23 -4.39 -2.55
CA ALA A 46 1.15 -4.28 -3.53
C ALA A 46 1.71 -4.22 -4.97
N LEU A 47 2.76 -3.41 -5.19
CA LEU A 47 3.42 -3.27 -6.48
C LEU A 47 3.99 -4.60 -7.00
N GLN A 48 4.58 -5.41 -6.13
CA GLN A 48 5.16 -6.71 -6.50
C GLN A 48 4.12 -7.74 -6.94
N LEU A 49 2.87 -7.59 -6.49
CA LEU A 49 1.80 -8.56 -6.72
C LEU A 49 0.78 -8.09 -7.76
N ALA A 50 0.73 -6.80 -8.07
CA ALA A 50 -0.21 -6.24 -9.03
C ALA A 50 0.09 -6.76 -10.45
N PRO A 51 -0.94 -7.22 -11.19
CA PRO A 51 -0.76 -7.64 -12.58
C PRO A 51 -0.31 -6.47 -13.47
N GLU A 52 0.49 -6.77 -14.49
CA GLU A 52 0.83 -5.79 -15.52
C GLU A 52 -0.43 -5.24 -16.20
N GLY A 53 -0.51 -3.91 -16.32
CA GLY A 53 -1.68 -3.23 -16.90
C GLY A 53 -2.86 -3.02 -15.94
N ASP A 54 -2.75 -3.42 -14.67
CA ASP A 54 -3.74 -3.08 -13.66
C ASP A 54 -3.72 -1.57 -13.39
N LEU A 55 -4.90 -0.95 -13.39
CA LEU A 55 -5.08 0.49 -13.13
C LEU A 55 -4.51 0.92 -11.76
N LEU A 56 -4.40 0.00 -10.81
CA LEU A 56 -3.86 0.28 -9.48
C LEU A 56 -2.35 0.51 -9.48
N LEU A 57 -1.63 0.04 -10.51
CA LEU A 57 -0.18 0.27 -10.62
C LEU A 57 0.15 1.76 -10.64
N GLU A 58 -0.56 2.54 -11.45
CA GLU A 58 -0.36 4.00 -11.55
C GLU A 58 -0.61 4.70 -10.21
N ASP A 59 -1.63 4.26 -9.48
CA ASP A 59 -1.96 4.81 -8.16
C ASP A 59 -0.88 4.45 -7.13
N ILE A 60 -0.40 3.20 -7.11
CA ILE A 60 0.65 2.74 -6.18
C ILE A 60 1.97 3.49 -6.45
N GLU A 61 2.38 3.59 -7.72
CA GLU A 61 3.60 4.31 -8.11
C GLU A 61 3.55 5.78 -7.71
N ARG A 62 2.40 6.44 -7.93
CA ARG A 62 2.19 7.83 -7.50
C ARG A 62 2.34 7.97 -5.98
N GLU A 63 1.78 7.04 -5.21
CA GLU A 63 1.88 7.09 -3.75
C GLU A 63 3.30 6.85 -3.24
N LEU A 64 4.04 5.92 -3.87
CA LEU A 64 5.46 5.71 -3.60
C LEU A 64 6.27 6.99 -3.86
N LEU A 65 6.07 7.61 -5.03
CA LEU A 65 6.75 8.86 -5.40
C LEU A 65 6.45 10.00 -4.41
N ASN A 66 5.20 10.14 -3.97
CA ASN A 66 4.81 11.14 -2.98
C ASN A 66 5.54 10.92 -1.65
N ILE A 67 5.61 9.68 -1.17
CA ILE A 67 6.33 9.34 0.06
C ILE A 67 7.82 9.66 -0.09
N TYR A 68 8.45 9.28 -1.20
CA TYR A 68 9.86 9.57 -1.44
C TYR A 68 10.14 11.07 -1.50
N ARG A 69 9.35 11.85 -2.26
CA ARG A 69 9.53 13.31 -2.35
C ARG A 69 9.43 13.99 -1.00
N ASN A 70 8.39 13.68 -0.24
CA ASN A 70 8.22 14.22 1.10
C ASN A 70 9.38 13.87 2.03
N ASN A 71 10.04 12.72 1.85
CA ASN A 71 11.20 12.36 2.65
C ASN A 71 12.45 13.19 2.29
N PHE A 72 12.60 13.66 1.05
CA PHE A 72 13.72 14.51 0.61
C PHE A 72 13.49 16.00 0.88
N ASP A 73 12.22 16.44 0.92
CA ASP A 73 11.87 17.84 1.18
C ASP A 73 11.95 18.23 2.68
N ASN A 74 12.22 17.26 3.57
CA ASN A 74 12.30 17.44 5.02
C ASN A 74 13.74 17.54 5.56
N ASP A 75 14.76 17.55 4.70
CA ASP A 75 16.19 17.72 5.04
C ASP A 75 16.70 19.17 4.82
#